data_AF-A0A453CXC6-F1
#
_entry.id   AF-A0A453CXC6-F1
#
_cell.length_a   1.000
_cell.length_b   1.000
_cell.length_c   1.000
_cell.angle_alpha   90.00
_cell.angle_beta   90.00
_cell.angle_gamma   90.00
#
_symmetry.space_group_name_H-M   'P 1'
#
loop_
_entity.id
_entity.type
_entity.pdbx_description
1 polymer ?
#
loop_
_entity_poly.entity_id
_entity_poly.type
_entity_poly.pdbx_seq_one_letter_code
_entity_poly.pdbx_strand_id
1 'polypeptide(L)'
;MPGTGKTYTMVHAVKSLLMRGESILLTSYTNSAIDNLLMKLKAEGVDFIRIGRHEAVHPDVRANCLSTTEVQSVDAIKTRMEQVQVVGVTCLGVYHPLLAHKKFDTCIMDEAGQITLPVSLGPLMLATKFVLVGDHYQLPPLIQSFEARESGMGISLFWRLSEAHPQAISALRCQYRMSSGIMELSNSLIYGNRLCCGSLEIANAKLKFSGKQQVHFKFKEILNPNRAVIFANTGFFIKFN
;
A
#
# COMPACT_ATOMS: atom_id res chain seq x y z
N MET A 1 -9.41 -1.92 0.97
CA MET A 1 -10.23 -0.87 1.61
C MET A 1 -9.36 -0.04 2.58
N PRO A 2 -9.71 1.23 2.87
CA PRO A 2 -8.93 2.13 3.71
C PRO A 2 -8.91 1.69 5.17
N GLY A 3 -7.75 1.78 5.82
CA GLY A 3 -7.62 1.51 7.25
C GLY A 3 -7.73 0.03 7.66
N THR A 4 -7.86 -0.90 6.72
CA THR A 4 -8.08 -2.33 7.01
C THR A 4 -6.79 -3.13 7.26
N GLY A 5 -5.66 -2.45 7.41
CA GLY A 5 -4.39 -3.11 7.71
C GLY A 5 -3.78 -3.91 6.55
N LYS A 6 -3.92 -3.48 5.30
CA LYS A 6 -3.33 -4.16 4.12
C LYS A 6 -1.88 -4.60 4.34
N THR A 7 -1.02 -3.68 4.78
CA THR A 7 0.39 -3.98 5.07
C THR A 7 0.57 -5.00 6.19
N TYR A 8 -0.27 -4.95 7.23
CA TYR A 8 -0.24 -5.91 8.33
C TYR A 8 -0.62 -7.32 7.84
N THR A 9 -1.67 -7.43 7.02
CA THR A 9 -2.06 -8.69 6.38
C THR A 9 -0.95 -9.24 5.48
N MET A 10 -0.28 -8.39 4.69
CA MET A 10 0.85 -8.82 3.85
C MET A 10 2.01 -9.37 4.68
N VAL A 11 2.36 -8.75 5.80
CA VAL A 11 3.41 -9.26 6.71
C VAL A 11 3.11 -10.68 7.16
N HIS A 12 1.87 -10.96 7.59
CA HIS A 12 1.46 -12.31 7.98
C HIS A 12 1.41 -13.29 6.81
N ALA A 13 1.01 -12.83 5.62
CA ALA A 13 1.05 -13.64 4.41
C ALA A 13 2.50 -14.03 4.06
N VAL A 14 3.44 -13.09 4.10
CA VAL A 14 4.87 -13.34 3.88
C VAL A 14 5.40 -14.36 4.88
N LYS A 15 5.16 -14.18 6.19
CA LYS A 15 5.58 -15.13 7.23
C LYS A 15 5.02 -16.53 6.96
N SER A 16 3.75 -16.62 6.59
CA SER A 16 3.10 -17.91 6.27
C SER A 16 3.70 -18.60 5.05
N LEU A 17 4.09 -17.84 4.02
CA LEU A 17 4.75 -18.36 2.83
C LEU A 17 6.19 -18.81 3.13
N LEU A 18 6.92 -18.05 3.95
CA LEU A 18 8.27 -18.41 4.41
C LEU A 18 8.27 -19.71 5.23
N MET A 19 7.28 -19.91 6.09
CA MET A 19 7.11 -21.18 6.83
C MET A 19 6.92 -22.39 5.91
N ARG A 20 6.50 -22.17 4.65
CA ARG A 20 6.37 -23.21 3.61
C ARG A 20 7.63 -23.34 2.75
N GLY A 21 8.68 -22.58 3.04
CA GLY A 21 9.92 -22.56 2.28
C GLY A 21 9.86 -21.76 0.98
N GLU A 22 8.82 -20.96 0.76
CA GLU A 22 8.65 -20.23 -0.50
C GLU A 22 9.60 -19.05 -0.65
N SER A 23 10.12 -18.87 -1.85
CA SER A 23 10.82 -17.67 -2.28
C SER A 23 9.82 -16.59 -2.72
N ILE A 24 10.03 -15.35 -2.27
CA ILE A 24 9.06 -14.26 -2.34
C ILE A 24 9.70 -13.01 -2.94
N LEU A 25 9.10 -12.52 -4.02
CA LEU A 25 9.36 -11.19 -4.57
C LEU A 25 8.32 -10.21 -4.01
N LEU A 26 8.77 -9.21 -3.26
CA LEU A 26 7.94 -8.11 -2.78
C LEU A 26 8.15 -6.90 -3.67
N THR A 27 7.05 -6.34 -4.18
CA THR A 27 7.13 -5.18 -5.06
C THR A 27 6.06 -4.13 -4.78
N SER A 28 6.37 -2.89 -5.11
CA SER A 28 5.40 -1.79 -5.15
C SER A 28 5.84 -0.73 -6.14
N TYR A 29 4.98 0.25 -6.43
CA TYR A 29 5.32 1.34 -7.35
C TYR A 29 6.38 2.30 -6.78
N THR A 30 6.27 2.63 -5.49
CA THR A 30 7.13 3.64 -4.84
C THR A 30 8.13 2.99 -3.88
N ASN A 31 9.27 3.65 -3.67
CA ASN A 31 10.24 3.23 -2.66
C ASN A 31 9.64 3.26 -1.25
N SER A 32 8.86 4.29 -0.91
CA SER A 32 8.25 4.41 0.41
C SER A 32 7.26 3.30 0.73
N ALA A 33 6.46 2.85 -0.25
CA ALA A 33 5.52 1.74 -0.04
C ALA A 33 6.24 0.42 0.25
N ILE A 34 7.24 0.06 -0.57
CA ILE A 34 8.01 -1.17 -0.34
C ILE A 34 8.83 -1.10 0.96
N ASP A 35 9.45 0.05 1.26
CA ASP A 35 10.25 0.19 2.48
C ASP A 35 9.39 0.13 3.74
N ASN A 36 8.16 0.70 3.71
CA ASN A 36 7.21 0.57 4.81
C ASN A 36 6.80 -0.88 5.10
N LEU A 37 6.65 -1.71 4.06
CA LEU A 37 6.41 -3.13 4.22
C LEU A 37 7.64 -3.84 4.80
N LEU A 38 8.83 -3.56 4.26
CA LEU A 38 10.08 -4.17 4.70
C LEU A 38 10.44 -3.83 6.15
N MET A 39 10.19 -2.60 6.61
CA MET A 39 10.38 -2.23 8.02
C MET A 39 9.51 -3.07 8.95
N LYS A 40 8.26 -3.36 8.58
CA LYS A 40 7.38 -4.21 9.39
C LYS A 40 7.83 -5.67 9.37
N LEU A 41 8.33 -6.16 8.24
CA LEU A 41 8.95 -7.49 8.16
C LEU A 41 10.21 -7.58 9.05
N LYS A 42 11.05 -6.55 9.02
CA LYS A 42 12.24 -6.46 9.88
C LYS A 42 11.89 -6.50 11.36
N ALA A 43 10.85 -5.77 11.78
CA ALA A 43 10.36 -5.79 13.16
C ALA A 43 9.85 -7.17 13.61
N GLU A 44 9.42 -8.00 12.66
CA GLU A 44 8.99 -9.38 12.88
C GLU A 44 10.13 -10.40 12.72
N GLY A 45 11.38 -9.94 12.61
CA GLY A 45 12.56 -10.80 12.49
C GLY A 45 12.73 -11.47 11.12
N VAL A 46 12.03 -10.99 10.09
CA VAL A 46 12.16 -11.53 8.73
C VAL A 46 13.37 -10.91 8.04
N ASP A 47 14.28 -11.76 7.57
CA ASP A 47 15.41 -11.35 6.76
C ASP A 47 15.02 -11.16 5.29
N PHE A 48 15.61 -10.15 4.65
CA PHE A 48 15.32 -9.81 3.25
C PHE A 48 16.48 -9.06 2.61
N ILE A 49 16.42 -8.97 1.28
CA ILE A 49 17.27 -8.13 0.45
C ILE A 49 16.42 -7.01 -0.15
N ARG A 50 16.90 -5.78 -0.07
CA ARG A 50 16.33 -4.62 -0.75
C ARG A 50 17.19 -4.24 -1.94
N ILE A 51 16.62 -4.23 -3.15
CA ILE A 51 17.31 -3.80 -4.38
C ILE A 51 16.83 -2.41 -4.75
N GLY A 52 17.72 -1.42 -4.75
CA GLY A 52 17.39 -0.03 -5.09
C GLY A 52 18.57 0.91 -4.92
N ARG A 53 18.39 2.18 -5.30
CA ARG A 53 19.38 3.23 -5.05
C ARG A 53 19.39 3.58 -3.57
N HIS A 54 20.58 3.59 -2.96
CA HIS A 54 20.76 3.77 -1.51
C HIS A 54 20.07 5.04 -0.98
N GLU A 55 20.12 6.12 -1.76
CA GLU A 55 19.56 7.43 -1.41
C GLU A 55 18.03 7.40 -1.35
N ALA A 56 17.40 6.54 -2.14
CA ALA A 56 15.95 6.40 -2.23
C ALA A 56 15.37 5.38 -1.24
N VAL A 57 16.23 4.63 -0.54
CA VAL A 57 15.83 3.62 0.46
C VAL A 57 15.78 4.24 1.85
N HIS A 58 14.72 3.93 2.59
CA HIS A 58 14.51 4.38 3.97
C HIS A 58 15.68 3.97 4.89
N PRO A 59 16.17 4.86 5.78
CA PRO A 59 17.32 4.58 6.66
C PRO A 59 17.27 3.23 7.38
N ASP A 60 16.14 2.86 7.96
CA ASP A 60 15.97 1.60 8.72
C ASP A 60 16.09 0.32 7.87
N VAL A 61 16.01 0.45 6.54
CA VAL A 61 16.06 -0.65 5.56
C VAL A 61 17.42 -0.69 4.84
N ARG A 62 18.24 0.36 4.94
CA ARG A 62 19.51 0.49 4.19
C ARG A 62 20.52 -0.62 4.48
N ALA A 63 20.58 -1.13 5.71
CA ALA A 63 21.45 -2.26 6.06
C ALA A 63 21.13 -3.54 5.27
N ASN A 64 19.91 -3.67 4.74
CA ASN A 64 19.47 -4.76 3.88
C ASN A 64 19.53 -4.40 2.39
N CYS A 65 19.98 -3.18 2.06
CA CYS A 65 20.06 -2.72 0.69
C CYS A 65 21.35 -3.21 0.03
N LEU A 66 21.22 -3.92 -1.08
CA LEU A 66 22.35 -4.20 -1.95
C LEU A 66 22.66 -2.95 -2.78
N SER A 67 23.27 -1.96 -2.14
CA SER A 67 23.96 -0.87 -2.85
C SER A 67 25.44 -1.21 -3.00
N THR A 68 26.00 -0.85 -4.13
CA THR A 68 27.34 -1.21 -4.64
C THR A 68 28.54 -0.85 -3.75
N THR A 69 28.33 -0.25 -2.58
CA THR A 69 29.38 0.35 -1.75
C THR A 69 29.93 -0.55 -0.62
N GLU A 70 29.25 -1.63 -0.23
CA GLU A 70 29.68 -2.46 0.93
C GLU A 70 30.03 -3.92 0.60
N VAL A 71 29.79 -4.39 -0.63
CA VAL A 71 30.01 -5.81 -0.94
C VAL A 71 31.38 -6.04 -1.58
N GLN A 72 32.18 -6.89 -0.94
CA GLN A 72 33.59 -7.12 -1.27
C GLN A 72 33.81 -7.97 -2.54
N SER A 73 32.80 -8.70 -3.03
CA SER A 73 32.88 -9.48 -4.27
C SER A 73 31.51 -9.81 -4.88
N VAL A 74 31.48 -10.12 -6.18
CA VAL A 74 30.28 -10.63 -6.86
C VAL A 74 29.79 -11.95 -6.25
N ASP A 75 30.71 -12.80 -5.80
CA ASP A 75 30.37 -14.09 -5.18
C ASP A 75 29.65 -13.90 -3.84
N ALA A 76 30.07 -12.93 -3.03
CA ALA A 76 29.38 -12.59 -1.78
C ALA A 76 27.92 -12.13 -2.05
N ILE A 77 27.69 -11.36 -3.11
CA ILE A 77 26.32 -10.97 -3.51
C ILE A 77 25.50 -12.20 -3.92
N LYS A 78 26.07 -13.11 -4.72
CA LYS A 78 25.39 -14.33 -5.16
C LYS A 78 25.00 -15.21 -3.97
N THR A 79 25.96 -15.48 -3.07
CA THR A 79 25.71 -16.26 -1.85
C THR A 79 24.61 -15.62 -1.01
N ARG A 80 24.65 -14.29 -0.82
CA ARG A 80 23.61 -13.58 -0.08
C ARG A 80 22.23 -13.71 -0.74
N MET A 81 22.16 -13.57 -2.07
CA MET A 81 20.94 -13.73 -2.86
C MET A 81 20.40 -15.17 -2.89
N GLU A 82 21.20 -16.18 -2.54
CA GLU A 82 20.78 -17.58 -2.42
C GLU A 82 20.30 -17.92 -1.01
N GLN A 83 20.86 -17.28 0.02
CA GLN A 83 20.47 -17.48 1.42
C GLN A 83 19.15 -16.81 1.80
N VAL A 84 18.72 -15.79 1.06
CA VAL A 84 17.55 -14.99 1.39
C VAL A 84 16.36 -15.38 0.52
N GLN A 85 15.23 -15.65 1.18
CA GLN A 85 13.99 -16.00 0.51
C GLN A 85 13.15 -14.78 0.10
N VAL A 86 13.35 -13.61 0.71
CA VAL A 86 12.56 -12.40 0.43
C VAL A 86 13.40 -11.34 -0.27
N VAL A 87 12.97 -10.91 -1.46
CA VAL A 87 13.58 -9.78 -2.18
C VAL A 87 12.56 -8.68 -2.37
N GLY A 88 12.85 -7.49 -1.84
CA GLY A 88 12.08 -6.27 -2.01
C GLY A 88 12.67 -5.37 -3.10
N VAL A 89 11.85 -4.96 -4.06
CA VAL A 89 12.25 -4.07 -5.17
C VAL A 89 11.05 -3.24 -5.62
N THR A 90 11.25 -2.13 -6.33
CA THR A 90 10.11 -1.44 -6.98
C THR A 90 9.73 -2.14 -8.28
N CYS A 91 8.50 -1.96 -8.78
CA CYS A 91 8.05 -2.61 -10.01
C CYS A 91 8.93 -2.28 -11.23
N LEU A 92 9.50 -1.07 -11.28
CA LEU A 92 10.44 -0.66 -12.33
C LEU A 92 11.89 -1.12 -12.05
N GLY A 93 12.21 -1.48 -10.81
CA GLY A 93 13.53 -1.98 -10.42
C GLY A 93 13.73 -3.47 -10.70
N VAL A 94 12.70 -4.19 -11.15
CA VAL A 94 12.75 -5.65 -11.43
C VAL A 94 13.74 -6.03 -12.52
N TYR A 95 14.13 -5.08 -13.37
CA TYR A 95 15.12 -5.28 -14.43
C TYR A 95 16.58 -5.23 -13.92
N HIS A 96 16.77 -5.16 -12.59
CA HIS A 96 18.10 -5.18 -12.01
C HIS A 96 18.85 -6.48 -12.37
N PRO A 97 20.14 -6.45 -12.75
CA PRO A 97 20.88 -7.65 -13.17
C PRO A 97 20.87 -8.81 -12.17
N LEU A 98 20.78 -8.51 -10.87
CA LEU A 98 20.66 -9.54 -9.82
C LEU A 98 19.37 -10.37 -9.89
N LEU A 99 18.36 -9.91 -10.64
CA LEU A 99 17.08 -10.58 -10.82
C LEU A 99 16.96 -11.30 -12.17
N ALA A 100 17.88 -11.08 -13.11
CA ALA A 100 17.78 -11.57 -14.50
C ALA A 100 17.64 -13.11 -14.62
N HIS A 101 18.17 -13.86 -13.65
CA HIS A 101 18.11 -15.32 -13.62
C HIS A 101 17.42 -15.87 -12.36
N LYS A 102 16.64 -15.03 -11.67
CA LYS A 102 15.89 -15.45 -10.48
C LYS A 102 14.43 -15.68 -10.86
N LYS A 103 13.87 -16.77 -10.34
CA LYS A 103 12.45 -17.04 -10.36
C LYS A 103 12.00 -17.28 -8.93
N PHE A 104 10.90 -16.64 -8.56
CA PHE A 104 10.31 -16.72 -7.23
C PHE A 104 9.08 -17.62 -7.28
N ASP A 105 8.73 -18.20 -6.13
CA ASP A 105 7.48 -18.94 -6.01
C ASP A 105 6.32 -17.95 -6.05
N THR A 106 6.39 -16.89 -5.23
CA THR A 106 5.33 -15.89 -5.09
C THR A 106 5.82 -14.46 -5.34
N CYS A 107 5.10 -13.70 -6.15
CA CYS A 107 5.21 -12.24 -6.20
C CYS A 107 4.06 -11.58 -5.43
N ILE A 108 4.36 -10.72 -4.45
CA ILE A 108 3.35 -9.90 -3.77
C ILE A 108 3.55 -8.44 -4.17
N MET A 109 2.52 -7.85 -4.77
CA MET A 109 2.54 -6.48 -5.27
C MET A 109 1.62 -5.59 -4.44
N ASP A 110 2.20 -4.66 -3.68
CA ASP A 110 1.45 -3.63 -2.95
C ASP A 110 1.13 -2.42 -3.82
N GLU A 111 0.02 -1.76 -3.51
CA GLU A 111 -0.56 -0.64 -4.27
C GLU A 111 -0.83 -0.99 -5.75
N ALA A 112 -1.16 -2.25 -6.04
CA ALA A 112 -1.38 -2.77 -7.39
C ALA A 112 -2.50 -2.03 -8.17
N GLY A 113 -3.44 -1.41 -7.45
CA GLY A 113 -4.49 -0.56 -8.05
C GLY A 113 -3.95 0.69 -8.74
N GLN A 114 -2.78 1.19 -8.31
CA GLN A 114 -2.14 2.41 -8.81
C GLN A 114 -1.12 2.14 -9.92
N ILE A 115 -0.90 0.87 -10.30
CA ILE A 115 0.14 0.48 -11.25
C ILE A 115 -0.48 0.22 -12.62
N THR A 116 0.12 0.77 -13.67
CA THR A 116 -0.32 0.50 -15.04
C THR A 116 -0.13 -0.99 -15.35
N LEU A 117 -0.98 -1.52 -16.23
CA LEU A 117 -0.89 -2.93 -16.63
C LEU A 117 0.51 -3.29 -17.14
N PRO A 118 1.15 -2.54 -18.07
CA PRO A 118 2.47 -2.92 -18.58
C PRO A 118 3.56 -2.99 -17.50
N VAL A 119 3.57 -2.04 -16.56
CA VAL A 119 4.54 -2.01 -15.46
C VAL A 119 4.31 -3.18 -14.50
N SER A 120 3.05 -3.59 -14.30
CA SER A 120 2.71 -4.72 -13.44
C SER A 120 3.26 -6.04 -13.99
N LEU A 121 3.36 -6.22 -15.31
CA LEU A 121 3.81 -7.47 -15.91
C LEU A 121 5.25 -7.83 -15.55
N GLY A 122 6.16 -6.85 -15.48
CA GLY A 122 7.58 -7.07 -15.15
C GLY A 122 7.82 -7.97 -13.94
N PRO A 123 7.41 -7.56 -12.72
CA PRO A 123 7.55 -8.39 -11.52
C PRO A 123 6.77 -9.70 -11.57
N LEU A 124 5.61 -9.75 -12.24
CA LEU A 124 4.78 -10.94 -12.28
C LEU A 124 5.41 -12.06 -13.11
N MET A 125 6.17 -11.71 -14.15
CA MET A 125 6.92 -12.67 -14.96
C MET A 125 8.10 -13.32 -14.22
N LEU A 126 8.51 -12.77 -13.07
CA LEU A 126 9.57 -13.32 -12.23
C LEU A 126 9.05 -14.33 -11.20
N ALA A 127 7.74 -14.62 -11.17
CA ALA A 127 7.17 -15.56 -10.20
C ALA A 127 6.21 -16.58 -10.82
N THR A 128 5.99 -17.68 -10.11
CA THR A 128 5.06 -18.74 -10.55
C THR A 128 3.61 -18.41 -10.20
N LYS A 129 3.38 -17.77 -9.04
CA LYS A 129 2.08 -17.25 -8.61
C LYS A 129 2.24 -15.82 -8.09
N PHE A 130 1.12 -15.11 -7.97
CA PHE A 130 1.15 -13.74 -7.49
C PHE A 130 -0.04 -13.41 -6.60
N VAL A 131 0.16 -12.39 -5.76
CA VAL A 131 -0.86 -11.76 -4.93
C VAL A 131 -0.82 -10.26 -5.21
N LEU A 132 -1.92 -9.72 -5.73
CA LEU A 132 -2.06 -8.28 -5.93
C LEU A 132 -2.81 -7.69 -4.74
N VAL A 133 -2.22 -6.68 -4.11
CA VAL A 133 -2.78 -6.00 -2.96
C VAL A 133 -3.04 -4.55 -3.33
N GLY A 134 -4.27 -4.10 -3.14
CA GLY A 134 -4.68 -2.79 -3.59
C GLY A 134 -6.14 -2.48 -3.25
N ASP A 135 -6.61 -1.38 -3.83
CA ASP A 135 -7.98 -0.92 -3.71
C ASP A 135 -8.35 -0.16 -4.99
N HIS A 136 -9.17 -0.77 -5.85
CA HIS A 136 -9.50 -0.19 -7.15
C HIS A 136 -10.46 1.00 -7.04
N TYR A 137 -11.05 1.25 -5.87
CA TYR A 137 -11.83 2.46 -5.58
C TYR A 137 -10.96 3.64 -5.10
N GLN A 138 -9.65 3.43 -4.89
CA GLN A 138 -8.71 4.50 -4.61
C GLN A 138 -8.13 5.07 -5.92
N LEU A 139 -6.98 5.76 -5.84
CA LEU A 139 -6.39 6.40 -7.00
C LEU A 139 -6.03 5.35 -8.08
N PRO A 140 -6.42 5.58 -9.36
CA PRO A 140 -5.96 4.75 -10.46
C PRO A 140 -4.51 5.09 -10.84
N PRO A 141 -3.89 4.36 -11.80
CA PRO A 141 -2.60 4.74 -12.34
C PRO A 141 -2.61 6.16 -12.93
N LEU A 142 -1.53 6.91 -12.69
CA LEU A 142 -1.39 8.27 -13.19
C LEU A 142 -1.05 8.27 -14.70
N ILE A 143 -2.01 8.67 -15.52
CA ILE A 143 -1.85 8.79 -16.98
C ILE A 143 -1.94 10.26 -17.39
N GLN A 144 -0.86 10.79 -17.96
CA GLN A 144 -0.79 12.19 -18.40
C GLN A 144 -1.57 12.43 -19.71
N SER A 145 -1.48 11.49 -20.66
CA SER A 145 -2.21 11.59 -21.93
C SER A 145 -3.70 11.29 -21.72
N PHE A 146 -4.54 12.26 -22.07
CA PHE A 146 -5.99 12.10 -22.03
C PHE A 146 -6.44 10.94 -22.93
N GLU A 147 -5.96 10.89 -24.17
CA GLU A 147 -6.29 9.85 -25.14
C GLU A 147 -5.94 8.45 -24.62
N ALA A 148 -4.74 8.29 -24.03
CA ALA A 148 -4.33 7.02 -23.47
C ALA A 148 -5.19 6.60 -22.27
N ARG A 149 -5.60 7.57 -21.44
CA ARG A 149 -6.47 7.32 -20.29
C ARG A 149 -7.86 6.85 -20.73
N GLU A 150 -8.47 7.54 -21.69
CA GLU A 150 -9.77 7.15 -22.29
C GLU A 150 -9.67 5.79 -23.01
N SER A 151 -8.51 5.49 -23.60
CA SER A 151 -8.21 4.19 -24.21
C SER A 151 -7.91 3.08 -23.20
N GLY A 152 -8.14 3.31 -21.90
CA GLY A 152 -8.07 2.28 -20.85
C GLY A 152 -6.69 2.08 -20.20
N MET A 153 -5.72 2.98 -20.43
CA MET A 153 -4.41 2.93 -19.75
C MET A 153 -4.53 3.22 -18.24
N GLY A 154 -5.62 3.89 -17.83
CA GLY A 154 -5.97 4.10 -16.42
C GLY A 154 -6.59 2.88 -15.72
N ILE A 155 -6.80 1.76 -16.44
CA ILE A 155 -7.37 0.54 -15.86
C ILE A 155 -6.21 -0.40 -15.50
N SER A 156 -5.91 -0.49 -14.20
CA SER A 156 -4.84 -1.37 -13.67
C SER A 156 -5.15 -2.85 -13.88
N LEU A 157 -4.10 -3.68 -13.84
CA LEU A 157 -4.26 -5.14 -13.89
C LEU A 157 -5.08 -5.65 -12.69
N PHE A 158 -4.88 -5.05 -11.51
CA PHE A 158 -5.65 -5.35 -10.31
C PHE A 158 -7.16 -5.17 -10.53
N TRP A 159 -7.57 -4.06 -11.15
CA TRP A 159 -8.98 -3.82 -11.44
C TRP A 159 -9.52 -4.83 -12.47
N ARG A 160 -8.81 -5.04 -13.59
CA ARG A 160 -9.25 -6.00 -14.63
C ARG A 160 -9.45 -7.42 -14.07
N LEU A 161 -8.51 -7.91 -13.27
CA LEU A 161 -8.60 -9.25 -12.67
C LEU A 161 -9.67 -9.32 -11.57
N SER A 162 -9.91 -8.23 -10.85
CA SER A 162 -11.01 -8.17 -9.87
C SER A 162 -12.36 -8.37 -10.54
N GLU A 163 -12.60 -7.69 -11.67
CA GLU A 163 -13.86 -7.83 -12.43
C GLU A 163 -13.97 -9.21 -13.09
N ALA A 164 -12.88 -9.70 -13.71
CA ALA A 164 -12.88 -10.97 -14.43
C ALA A 164 -12.94 -12.19 -13.50
N HIS A 165 -12.43 -12.08 -12.27
CA HIS A 165 -12.33 -13.20 -11.32
C HIS A 165 -12.75 -12.80 -9.89
N PRO A 166 -14.04 -12.49 -9.66
CA PRO A 166 -14.52 -12.07 -8.34
C PRO A 166 -14.24 -13.09 -7.23
N GLN A 167 -14.21 -14.38 -7.56
CA GLN A 167 -13.91 -15.47 -6.63
C GLN A 167 -12.47 -15.45 -6.10
N ALA A 168 -11.54 -14.78 -6.79
CA ALA A 168 -10.15 -14.64 -6.36
C ALA A 168 -9.95 -13.46 -5.37
N ILE A 169 -10.98 -12.64 -5.14
CA ILE A 169 -10.88 -11.46 -4.29
C ILE A 169 -11.10 -11.85 -2.82
N SER A 170 -10.14 -11.49 -1.97
CA SER A 170 -10.31 -11.49 -0.51
C SER A 170 -10.39 -10.05 0.01
N ALA A 171 -11.60 -9.62 0.38
CA ALA A 171 -11.84 -8.26 0.84
C ALA A 171 -11.63 -8.13 2.36
N LEU A 172 -10.67 -7.29 2.77
CA LEU A 172 -10.51 -6.87 4.16
C LEU A 172 -11.60 -5.86 4.52
N ARG A 173 -12.37 -6.12 5.59
CA ARG A 173 -13.55 -5.33 5.98
C ARG A 173 -13.39 -4.54 7.28
N CYS A 174 -12.70 -5.10 8.26
CA CYS A 174 -12.45 -4.44 9.55
C CYS A 174 -11.40 -3.34 9.38
N GLN A 175 -11.76 -2.09 9.65
CA GLN A 175 -10.87 -0.92 9.58
C GLN A 175 -10.57 -0.33 10.96
N TYR A 176 -9.36 0.20 11.12
CA TYR A 176 -8.80 0.65 12.40
C TYR A 176 -8.34 2.12 12.37
N ARG A 177 -8.90 2.94 11.47
CA ARG A 177 -8.50 4.34 11.27
C ARG A 177 -9.61 5.34 11.58
N MET A 178 -10.79 5.12 11.04
CA MET A 178 -11.90 6.07 11.06
C MET A 178 -12.86 5.73 12.19
N SER A 179 -13.39 6.73 12.89
CA SER A 179 -14.55 6.52 13.76
C SER A 179 -15.80 6.20 12.95
N SER A 180 -16.85 5.71 13.61
CA SER A 180 -18.06 5.23 12.94
C SER A 180 -18.66 6.28 12.01
N GLY A 181 -18.84 7.51 12.49
CA GLY A 181 -19.42 8.60 11.69
C GLY A 181 -18.55 9.03 10.50
N ILE A 182 -17.22 8.95 10.59
CA ILE A 182 -16.33 9.23 9.44
C ILE A 182 -16.38 8.07 8.43
N MET A 183 -16.34 6.84 8.93
CA MET A 183 -16.39 5.63 8.10
C MET A 183 -17.68 5.55 7.30
N GLU A 184 -18.83 5.87 7.91
CA GLU A 184 -20.16 5.81 7.31
C GLU A 184 -20.25 6.55 5.97
N LEU A 185 -19.61 7.72 5.87
CA LEU A 185 -19.58 8.51 4.64
C LEU A 185 -18.93 7.76 3.48
N SER A 186 -17.69 7.27 3.66
CA SER A 186 -17.01 6.51 2.59
C SER A 186 -17.68 5.15 2.36
N ASN A 187 -18.19 4.53 3.42
CA ASN A 187 -18.77 3.19 3.34
C ASN A 187 -20.06 3.17 2.53
N SER A 188 -20.93 4.17 2.73
CA SER A 188 -22.18 4.32 1.99
C SER A 188 -21.94 4.75 0.54
N LEU A 189 -21.03 5.69 0.30
CA LEU A 189 -20.80 6.26 -1.03
C LEU A 189 -19.96 5.37 -1.96
N ILE A 190 -19.02 4.60 -1.41
CA ILE A 190 -17.99 3.91 -2.22
C ILE A 190 -18.00 2.40 -1.99
N TYR A 191 -18.06 1.96 -0.72
CA TYR A 191 -17.78 0.56 -0.39
C TYR A 191 -19.03 -0.32 -0.22
N GLY A 192 -20.24 0.21 -0.44
CA GLY A 192 -21.49 -0.55 -0.36
C GLY A 192 -21.75 -1.13 1.02
N ASN A 193 -21.45 -0.37 2.09
CA ASN A 193 -21.61 -0.77 3.49
C ASN A 193 -20.81 -2.00 3.93
N ARG A 194 -19.73 -2.36 3.20
CA ARG A 194 -18.89 -3.52 3.49
C ARG A 194 -17.82 -3.28 4.57
N LEU A 195 -17.48 -2.03 4.90
CA LEU A 195 -16.54 -1.69 5.96
C LEU A 195 -17.20 -1.78 7.34
N CYS A 196 -16.43 -2.20 8.34
CA CYS A 196 -16.83 -2.15 9.75
C CYS A 196 -15.65 -1.66 10.62
N CYS A 197 -15.95 -1.02 11.75
CA CYS A 197 -14.92 -0.64 12.72
C CYS A 197 -14.34 -1.89 13.38
N GLY A 198 -13.02 -1.97 13.49
CA GLY A 198 -12.32 -3.11 14.08
C GLY A 198 -12.42 -3.19 15.61
N SER A 199 -12.85 -2.12 16.27
CA SER A 199 -13.13 -2.11 17.72
C SER A 199 -14.13 -1.01 18.10
N LEU A 200 -14.73 -1.15 19.29
CA LEU A 200 -15.58 -0.10 19.88
C LEU A 200 -14.80 1.17 20.20
N GLU A 201 -13.52 1.05 20.54
CA GLU A 201 -12.65 2.20 20.79
C GLU A 201 -12.48 3.04 19.52
N ILE A 202 -12.18 2.39 18.38
CA ILE A 202 -12.08 3.08 17.09
C ILE A 202 -13.44 3.68 16.72
N ALA A 203 -14.52 2.91 16.84
CA ALA A 203 -15.87 3.37 16.49
C ALA A 203 -16.27 4.65 17.25
N ASN A 204 -15.93 4.73 18.54
CA ASN A 204 -16.28 5.84 19.42
C ASN A 204 -15.20 6.91 19.55
N ALA A 205 -14.10 6.80 18.80
CA ALA A 205 -12.99 7.75 18.86
C ALA A 205 -13.46 9.16 18.48
N LYS A 206 -13.11 10.14 19.32
CA LYS A 206 -13.41 11.57 19.15
C LYS A 206 -12.15 12.40 19.29
N LEU A 207 -12.15 13.57 18.67
CA LEU A 207 -11.07 14.54 18.85
C LEU A 207 -11.03 14.99 20.31
N LYS A 208 -9.88 14.80 20.96
CA LYS A 208 -9.62 15.33 22.32
C LYS A 208 -8.95 16.69 22.18
N PHE A 209 -9.66 17.76 22.53
CA PHE A 209 -9.13 19.12 22.50
C PHE A 209 -8.73 19.57 23.91
N SER A 210 -7.49 20.03 24.08
CA SER A 210 -6.94 20.50 25.36
C SER A 210 -6.81 22.03 25.46
N GLY A 211 -7.25 22.78 24.44
CA GLY A 211 -7.14 24.24 24.42
C GLY A 211 -8.18 24.95 25.30
N LYS A 212 -7.77 26.02 25.99
CA LYS A 212 -8.68 27.00 26.62
C LYS A 212 -9.25 27.90 25.54
N GLN A 213 -10.54 27.83 25.18
CA GLN A 213 -11.06 28.77 24.18
C GLN A 213 -12.47 29.30 24.50
N GLN A 214 -12.53 30.63 24.69
CA GLN A 214 -13.64 31.43 24.21
C GLN A 214 -13.69 31.27 22.68
N VAL A 215 -14.40 30.25 22.21
CA VAL A 215 -14.61 30.01 20.78
C VAL A 215 -15.68 30.97 20.30
N HIS A 216 -15.38 31.78 19.28
CA HIS A 216 -16.39 32.61 18.62
C HIS A 216 -17.56 31.73 18.15
N PHE A 217 -18.80 32.12 18.45
CA PHE A 217 -19.99 31.25 18.30
C PHE A 217 -20.10 30.56 16.93
N LYS A 218 -19.68 31.24 15.85
CA LYS A 218 -19.65 30.71 14.48
C LYS A 218 -18.83 29.42 14.30
N PHE A 219 -17.83 29.17 15.15
CA PHE A 219 -16.98 27.98 15.09
C PHE A 219 -17.37 26.90 16.10
N LYS A 220 -18.39 27.14 16.94
CA LYS A 220 -18.79 26.20 18.00
C LYS A 220 -19.23 24.85 17.44
N GLU A 221 -19.93 24.85 16.30
CA GLU A 221 -20.28 23.60 15.61
C GLU A 221 -19.06 22.89 15.03
N ILE A 222 -18.15 23.64 14.39
CA ILE A 222 -16.93 23.12 13.76
C ILE A 222 -16.01 22.45 14.80
N LEU A 223 -15.93 23.02 16.00
CA LEU A 223 -15.12 22.49 17.08
C LEU A 223 -15.86 21.47 17.96
N ASN A 224 -17.07 21.04 17.60
CA ASN A 224 -17.83 20.07 18.39
C ASN A 224 -17.28 18.65 18.19
N PRO A 225 -16.62 18.03 19.19
CA PRO A 225 -16.04 16.70 19.05
C PRO A 225 -17.08 15.57 18.93
N ASN A 226 -18.37 15.87 19.17
CA ASN A 226 -19.46 14.92 18.94
C ASN A 226 -19.94 14.90 17.48
N ARG A 227 -19.52 15.86 16.65
CA ARG A 227 -19.77 15.83 15.21
C ARG A 227 -18.52 15.33 14.50
N ALA A 228 -18.57 14.08 14.04
CA ALA A 228 -17.44 13.44 13.35
C ALA A 228 -17.18 14.02 11.95
N VAL A 229 -18.23 14.48 11.27
CA VAL A 229 -18.16 15.01 9.90
C VAL A 229 -18.90 16.35 9.86
N ILE A 230 -18.24 17.37 9.31
CA ILE A 230 -18.77 18.72 9.17
C ILE A 230 -18.39 19.23 7.78
N PHE A 231 -19.37 19.76 7.05
CA PHE A 231 -19.15 20.43 5.77
C PHE A 231 -19.39 21.93 5.94
N ALA A 232 -18.34 22.73 5.78
CA ALA A 232 -18.43 24.19 5.86
C ALA A 232 -18.66 24.76 4.45
N ASN A 233 -19.91 25.10 4.12
CA ASN A 233 -20.26 25.68 2.83
C ASN A 233 -19.89 27.17 2.76
N THR A 234 -19.00 27.53 1.85
CA THR A 234 -18.54 28.92 1.62
C THR A 234 -19.32 29.67 0.55
N GLY A 235 -20.29 29.04 -0.13
CA GLY A 235 -21.02 29.63 -1.27
C GLY A 235 -21.79 30.91 -0.94
N PHE A 236 -22.11 31.16 0.33
CA PHE A 236 -22.79 32.38 0.76
C PHE A 236 -21.86 33.59 0.93
N PHE A 237 -20.54 33.41 0.92
CA PHE A 237 -19.57 34.51 1.06
C PHE A 237 -19.24 35.22 -0.28
N ILE A 238 -19.74 34.71 -1.42
CA ILE A 238 -19.40 35.21 -2.76
C ILE A 238 -20.38 36.33 -3.24
N LYS A 239 -21.34 36.78 -2.43
CA LYS A 239 -22.33 37.82 -2.80
C LYS A 239 -21.97 39.27 -2.45
N PHE A 240 -20.71 39.58 -2.20
CA PHE A 240 -20.24 40.96 -2.04
C PHE A 240 -19.07 41.23 -3.00
N ASN A 241 -19.40 41.59 -4.23
CA ASN A 241 -18.61 42.42 -5.15
C ASN A 241 -19.54 42.96 -6.22
#